data_AF-A0A537EI89-F1
#
_entry.id   AF-A0A537EI89-F1
#
_cell.length_a   1.000
_cell.length_b   1.000
_cell.length_c   1.000
_cell.angle_alpha   90.00
_cell.angle_beta   90.00
_cell.angle_gamma   90.00
#
_symmetry.space_group_name_H-M   'P 1'
#
loop_
_entity.id
_entity.type
_entity.pdbx_description
1 polymer ?
#
loop_
_entity_poly.entity_id
_entity_poly.type
_entity_poly.pdbx_seq_one_letter_code
_entity_poly.pdbx_strand_id
1 'polypeptide(L)' 'MSNMTVQEAGVGTEAGRLQEDLRGIFSKMLSHARTIDMTLILGDNTEALGRIRELEAYLERGLEVLSRPLSRES' A
#
# COMPACT_ATOMS: atom_id res chain seq x y z
N MET A 1 10.37 19.38 29.40
CA MET A 1 11.07 18.76 28.25
C MET A 1 10.57 17.35 27.91
N SER A 2 9.91 16.64 28.83
CA SER A 2 9.45 15.25 28.61
C SER A 2 8.32 15.07 27.57
N ASN A 3 7.54 16.12 27.28
CA ASN A 3 6.45 16.03 26.30
C ASN A 3 6.93 16.04 24.85
N MET A 4 8.05 16.70 24.54
CA MET A 4 8.56 16.86 23.17
C MET A 4 9.21 15.57 22.65
N THR A 5 9.95 14.86 23.50
CA THR A 5 10.60 13.58 23.16
C THR A 5 9.63 12.42 22.98
N VAL A 6 8.54 12.36 23.76
CA VAL A 6 7.47 11.35 23.56
C VAL A 6 6.74 11.58 22.24
N GLN A 7 6.58 12.85 21.87
CA GLN A 7 5.91 13.28 20.66
C GLN A 7 6.70 12.96 19.39
N GLU A 8 8.02 13.08 19.39
CA GLU A 8 8.88 12.71 18.25
C GLU A 8 8.98 11.19 18.09
N ALA A 9 9.05 10.45 19.20
CA ALA A 9 9.05 8.98 19.17
C ALA A 9 7.74 8.42 18.57
N GLY A 10 6.59 9.00 18.92
CA GLY A 10 5.30 8.61 18.34
C GLY A 10 5.23 8.84 16.82
N VAL A 11 5.68 10.02 16.35
CA VAL A 11 5.72 10.36 14.92
C VAL A 11 6.66 9.43 14.15
N GLY A 12 7.83 9.10 14.71
CA GLY A 12 8.76 8.14 14.10
C GLY A 12 8.18 6.73 13.96
N THR A 13 7.38 6.28 14.93
CA THR A 13 6.71 4.98 14.85
C THR A 13 5.55 4.96 13.85
N GLU A 14 4.83 6.07 13.68
CA GLU A 14 3.69 6.17 12.77
C GLU A 14 4.15 6.30 11.31
N ALA A 15 5.18 7.10 11.05
CA ALA A 15 5.83 7.16 9.74
C ALA A 15 6.43 5.81 9.33
N GLY A 16 7.04 5.08 10.27
CA GLY A 16 7.55 3.73 10.04
C GLY A 16 6.45 2.74 9.64
N ARG A 17 5.30 2.77 10.35
CA ARG A 17 4.13 1.92 10.01
C ARG A 17 3.56 2.26 8.64
N LEU A 18 3.40 3.55 8.33
CA LEU A 18 2.94 3.99 7.01
C LEU A 18 3.88 3.49 5.90
N GLN A 19 5.19 3.59 6.11
CA GLN A 19 6.18 3.10 5.15
C GLN A 19 6.08 1.58 4.96
N GLU A 20 5.89 0.81 6.03
CA GLU A 20 5.73 -0.65 5.94
C GLU A 20 4.44 -1.05 5.22
N ASP A 21 3.32 -0.38 5.50
CA ASP A 21 2.04 -0.59 4.84
C ASP A 21 2.13 -0.31 3.34
N LEU A 22 2.69 0.85 2.96
CA LEU A 22 2.89 1.21 1.55
C LEU A 22 3.84 0.24 0.84
N ARG A 23 4.93 -0.19 1.49
CA ARG A 23 5.83 -1.21 0.93
C ARG A 23 5.09 -2.52 0.65
N GLY A 24 4.22 -2.95 1.56
CA GLY A 24 3.40 -4.15 1.38
C GLY A 24 2.45 -4.04 0.20
N ILE A 25 1.75 -2.90 0.10
CA ILE A 25 0.78 -2.61 -0.98
C ILE A 25 1.50 -2.58 -2.34
N PHE A 26 2.58 -1.80 -2.48
CA PHE A 26 3.31 -1.70 -3.74
C PHE A 26 3.94 -3.03 -4.16
N SER A 27 4.42 -3.85 -3.21
CA SER A 27 4.95 -5.18 -3.51
C SER A 27 3.87 -6.10 -4.10
N LYS A 28 2.65 -6.04 -3.57
CA LYS A 28 1.51 -6.82 -4.08
C LYS A 28 1.07 -6.32 -5.45
N MET A 29 0.94 -5.02 -5.65
CA MET A 29 0.62 -4.44 -6.96
C MET A 29 1.62 -4.86 -8.04
N LEU A 30 2.92 -4.80 -7.74
CA LEU A 30 3.96 -5.23 -8.68
C LEU A 30 3.88 -6.73 -9.00
N SER A 31 3.54 -7.55 -8.01
CA SER A 31 3.30 -8.99 -8.23
C SER A 31 2.13 -9.22 -9.19
N HIS A 32 1.00 -8.54 -8.99
CA HIS A 32 -0.17 -8.68 -9.86
C HIS A 32 0.11 -8.17 -11.28
N ALA A 33 0.80 -7.04 -11.42
CA ALA A 33 1.19 -6.49 -12.72
C ALA A 33 2.04 -7.48 -13.54
N ARG A 34 3.01 -8.14 -12.90
CA ARG A 34 3.83 -9.18 -13.56
C ARG A 34 3.02 -10.40 -13.97
N THR A 35 2.06 -10.83 -13.15
CA THR A 35 1.19 -11.95 -13.49
C THR A 35 0.26 -11.61 -14.65
N ILE A 36 -0.29 -10.39 -14.71
CA ILE A 36 -1.13 -9.91 -15.83
C ILE A 36 -0.38 -10.02 -17.16
N ASP A 37 0.86 -9.52 -17.21
CA ASP A 37 1.69 -9.56 -18.42
C ASP A 37 1.88 -11.01 -18.91
N MET A 38 2.24 -11.91 -17.97
CA MET A 38 2.41 -13.33 -18.27
C MET A 38 1.11 -14.00 -18.74
N THR A 39 -0.03 -13.73 -18.10
CA THR A 39 -1.30 -14.39 -18.44
C THR A 39 -1.85 -13.89 -19.77
N LEU A 40 -1.66 -12.60 -20.08
CA LEU A 40 -1.97 -12.05 -21.41
C LEU A 40 -1.10 -12.70 -22.50
N ILE A 41 0.20 -12.92 -22.26
CA ILE A 41 1.08 -13.64 -23.18
C ILE A 41 0.60 -15.08 -23.43
N LEU A 42 0.09 -15.75 -22.39
CA LEU A 42 -0.45 -17.12 -22.50
C LEU A 42 -1.88 -17.19 -23.05
N GLY A 43 -2.54 -16.04 -23.29
CA GLY A 43 -3.92 -15.96 -23.78
C GLY A 43 -4.99 -16.27 -22.71
N ASP A 44 -4.62 -16.30 -21.43
CA ASP A 44 -5.55 -16.49 -20.32
C ASP A 44 -6.14 -15.15 -19.87
N ASN A 45 -7.11 -14.68 -20.66
CA ASN A 45 -7.79 -13.40 -20.43
C ASN A 45 -8.62 -13.38 -19.14
N THR A 46 -9.11 -14.54 -18.68
CA THR A 46 -9.91 -14.63 -17.45
C THR A 46 -9.02 -14.41 -16.22
N GLU A 47 -7.86 -15.07 -16.17
CA GLU A 47 -6.88 -14.85 -15.10
C GLU A 47 -6.34 -13.41 -15.15
N ALA A 48 -6.03 -12.88 -16.35
CA ALA A 48 -5.59 -11.48 -16.50
C ALA A 48 -6.62 -10.49 -15.91
N LEU A 49 -7.91 -10.65 -16.21
CA LEU A 49 -8.98 -9.83 -15.65
C LEU A 49 -9.08 -9.96 -14.12
N GLY A 50 -8.91 -11.17 -13.58
CA GLY A 50 -8.87 -11.40 -12.13
C GLY A 50 -7.74 -10.61 -11.47
N ARG A 51 -6.54 -10.66 -12.05
CA ARG A 51 -5.36 -9.95 -11.54
C ARG A 51 -5.46 -8.43 -11.66
N ILE A 52 -6.12 -7.91 -12.69
CA ILE A 52 -6.40 -6.47 -12.82
C ILE A 52 -7.27 -6.00 -11.64
N ARG A 53 -8.35 -6.74 -11.33
CA ARG A 53 -9.23 -6.40 -10.20
C ARG A 53 -8.51 -6.46 -8.85
N GLU A 54 -7.64 -7.45 -8.65
CA GLU A 54 -6.80 -7.53 -7.45
C GLU A 54 -5.85 -6.31 -7.35
N LEU A 55 -5.25 -5.91 -8.47
CA LEU A 55 -4.38 -4.72 -8.53
C LEU A 55 -5.15 -3.44 -8.20
N GLU A 56 -6.35 -3.26 -8.74
CA GLU A 56 -7.25 -2.14 -8.42
C GLU A 56 -7.57 -2.09 -6.92
N ALA A 57 -7.88 -3.23 -6.30
CA ALA A 57 -8.14 -3.28 -4.85
C ALA A 57 -6.92 -2.86 -4.01
N TYR A 58 -5.69 -3.19 -4.43
CA TYR A 58 -4.49 -2.72 -3.75
C TYR A 58 -4.23 -1.21 -3.96
N LEU A 59 -4.58 -0.66 -5.13
CA LEU A 59 -4.54 0.78 -5.37
C LEU A 59 -5.50 1.51 -4.42
N GLU A 60 -6.73 1.05 -4.32
CA GLU A 60 -7.74 1.59 -3.40
C GLU A 60 -7.26 1.55 -1.95
N ARG A 61 -6.69 0.41 -1.52
CA ARG A 61 -6.10 0.28 -0.18
C ARG A 61 -4.94 1.25 0.05
N GLY A 62 -4.10 1.49 -0.95
CA GLY A 62 -3.03 2.47 -0.89
C GLY A 62 -3.56 3.89 -0.66
N LEU A 63 -4.62 4.27 -1.39
CA LEU A 63 -5.30 5.55 -1.21
C LEU A 63 -5.93 5.67 0.17
N GLU A 64 -6.56 4.61 0.67
CA GLU A 64 -7.13 4.58 2.02
C GLU A 64 -6.04 4.82 3.08
N VAL A 65 -4.90 4.12 2.97
CA VAL A 65 -3.76 4.29 3.88
C VAL A 65 -3.22 5.73 3.85
N LEU A 66 -3.12 6.35 2.67
CA LEU A 66 -2.67 7.73 2.51
C LEU A 66 -3.69 8.79 2.97
N SER A 67 -4.97 8.46 2.97
CA SER A 67 -6.04 9.35 3.46
C SER A 67 -6.14 9.41 4.98
N ARG A 68 -5.50 8.47 5.70
CA ARG A 68 -5.49 8.47 7.15
C ARG A 68 -4.61 9.63 7.64
N PRO A 69 -5.13 10.51 8.51
CA PRO A 69 -4.30 11.57 9.07
C PRO A 69 -3.14 10.93 9.84
N LEU A 70 -1.92 11.33 9.51
CA LEU A 70 -0.78 11.14 10.39
C LEU A 70 -1.10 11.95 11.65
N SER A 71 -1.29 11.27 12.78
CA SER A 71 -1.91 11.88 13.96
C SER A 71 -1.10 13.09 14.48
N ARG A 72 -1.54 14.30 14.12
CA ARG A 72 -1.53 15.60 14.84
C ARG A 72 -2.30 16.61 13.96
N GLU A 73 -3.30 17.36 14.42
CA GLU A 73 -3.33 18.26 15.56
C GLU A 73 -4.77 18.46 16.10
N SER A 74 -4.94 18.44 17.43
CA SER A 74 -5.76 19.37 18.22
C SER A 74 -5.30 19.32 19.67
#